data_AF-A0A6F8YQU8-F1
#
_entry.id   AF-A0A6F8YQU8-F1
#
_cell.length_a   1.000
_cell.length_b   1.000
_cell.length_c   1.000
_cell.angle_alpha   90.00
_cell.angle_beta   90.00
_cell.angle_gamma   90.00
#
_symmetry.space_group_name_H-M   'P 1'
#
loop_
_entity.id
_entity.type
_entity.pdbx_description
1 polymer ?
#
loop_
_entity_poly.entity_id
_entity_poly.type
_entity_poly.pdbx_seq_one_letter_code
_entity_poly.pdbx_strand_id
1 'polypeptide(L)' 'MVQAAIAACHALAPSYAGTNWDAVICWYDVLLALRDNPVARLNRAVAVAEPQLAHLRRRLAELPG' A
#
# COMPACT_ATOMS: atom_id res chain seq x y z
N MET A 1 -1.72 -17.18 5.05
CA MET A 1 -2.09 -16.96 3.64
C MET A 1 -1.64 -15.56 3.23
N VAL A 2 -1.07 -15.35 2.04
CA VAL A 2 -0.48 -14.04 1.61
C VAL A 2 -1.51 -12.90 1.63
N GLN A 3 -2.71 -13.16 1.12
CA GLN A 3 -3.82 -12.20 1.16
C GLN A 3 -4.22 -11.81 2.60
N ALA A 4 -4.16 -12.75 3.54
CA ALA A 4 -4.42 -12.45 4.96
C ALA A 4 -3.32 -11.56 5.58
N ALA A 5 -2.07 -11.70 5.13
CA ALA A 5 -0.98 -10.82 5.57
C ALA A 5 -1.17 -9.38 5.05
N ILE A 6 -1.58 -9.23 3.78
CA ILE A 6 -1.97 -7.92 3.20
C ILE A 6 -3.14 -7.32 4.00
N ALA A 7 -4.19 -8.11 4.24
CA ALA A 7 -5.35 -7.66 5.02
C ALA A 7 -4.96 -7.25 6.45
N ALA A 8 -4.05 -7.99 7.09
CA ALA A 8 -3.56 -7.66 8.43
C ALA A 8 -2.80 -6.32 8.45
N CYS A 9 -2.00 -6.01 7.43
CA CYS A 9 -1.34 -4.70 7.32
C CYS A 9 -2.33 -3.53 7.34
N HIS A 10 -3.49 -3.70 6.70
CA HIS A 10 -4.56 -2.70 6.72
C HIS A 10 -5.33 -2.69 8.04
N ALA A 11 -5.68 -3.88 8.56
CA ALA A 11 -6.50 -4.00 9.77
C ALA A 11 -5.78 -3.50 11.03
N LEU A 12 -4.45 -3.61 11.08
CA LEU A 12 -3.63 -3.18 12.21
C LEU A 12 -3.18 -1.71 12.10
N ALA A 13 -3.45 -1.05 10.97
CA ALA A 13 -3.05 0.33 10.77
C ALA A 13 -3.98 1.27 11.58
N PRO A 14 -3.43 2.26 12.31
CA PRO A 14 -4.24 3.26 13.02
C PRO A 14 -5.10 4.14 12.08
N SER A 15 -4.72 4.20 10.81
CA SER A 15 -5.46 4.87 9.74
C SER A 15 -4.96 4.35 8.40
N TYR A 16 -5.68 4.64 7.31
CA TYR A 16 -5.21 4.29 5.96
C TYR A 16 -3.81 4.86 5.66
N ALA A 17 -3.58 6.13 6.01
CA ALA A 17 -2.28 6.78 5.84
C ALA A 17 -1.17 6.18 6.72
N GLY A 18 -1.55 5.54 7.83
CA GLY A 18 -0.65 4.81 8.73
C GLY A 18 -0.43 3.35 8.37
N THR A 19 -0.97 2.89 7.23
CA THR A 19 -0.69 1.52 6.73
C THR A 19 0.81 1.36 6.51
N ASN A 20 1.35 0.21 6.93
CA ASN A 20 2.72 -0.17 6.58
C ASN A 20 2.78 -0.58 5.10
N TRP A 21 2.88 0.42 4.22
CA TRP A 21 2.88 0.24 2.78
C TRP A 21 4.06 -0.61 2.28
N ASP A 22 5.23 -0.51 2.91
CA ASP A 22 6.39 -1.34 2.56
C ASP A 22 6.11 -2.84 2.79
N ALA A 23 5.45 -3.18 3.89
CA ALA A 23 5.01 -4.55 4.13
C ALA A 23 3.96 -5.01 3.10
N VAL A 24 3.02 -4.14 2.73
CA VAL A 24 2.01 -4.44 1.69
C VAL A 24 2.69 -4.72 0.34
N ILE A 25 3.68 -3.91 -0.06
CA ILE A 25 4.44 -4.11 -1.30
C ILE A 25 5.17 -5.46 -1.27
N CYS A 26 5.84 -5.79 -0.17
CA CYS A 26 6.53 -7.07 0.00
C CYS A 26 5.57 -8.26 -0.12
N TRP A 27 4.38 -8.19 0.48
CA TRP A 27 3.39 -9.26 0.34
C TRP A 27 2.81 -9.37 -1.06
N TYR A 28 2.70 -8.27 -1.80
CA TYR A 28 2.36 -8.32 -3.23
C TYR A 28 3.50 -8.93 -4.07
N ASP A 29 4.77 -8.68 -3.74
CA ASP A 29 5.90 -9.36 -4.38
C ASP A 29 5.83 -10.87 -4.17
N VAL A 30 5.55 -11.32 -2.94
CA VAL A 30 5.32 -12.75 -2.64
C VAL A 30 4.11 -13.28 -3.41
N LEU A 31 3.02 -12.53 -3.49
CA LEU A 31 1.83 -12.95 -4.23
C LEU A 31 2.12 -13.12 -5.73
N LEU A 32 2.86 -12.19 -6.33
CA LEU A 32 3.24 -12.26 -7.75
C LEU A 32 4.18 -13.42 -8.03
N ALA A 33 5.10 -13.75 -7.12
CA ALA A 33 5.94 -14.93 -7.23
C ALA A 33 5.14 -16.24 -7.20
N LEU A 34 4.04 -16.29 -6.44
CA LEU A 34 3.16 -17.47 -6.36
C LEU A 34 2.15 -17.55 -7.50
N ARG A 35 1.54 -16.41 -7.84
CA ARG A 35 0.48 -16.27 -8.84
C ARG A 35 0.54 -14.90 -9.48
N ASP A 36 1.28 -14.84 -10.56
CA ASP A 36 1.36 -13.65 -11.38
C ASP A 36 0.04 -13.40 -12.12
N ASN A 37 -0.59 -12.25 -11.87
CA ASN A 37 -1.83 -11.86 -12.52
C ASN A 37 -1.99 -10.32 -12.56
N PRO A 38 -2.79 -9.79 -13.50
CA PRO A 38 -2.95 -8.33 -13.68
C PRO A 38 -3.45 -7.59 -12.44
N VAL A 39 -4.34 -8.20 -11.65
CA VAL A 39 -4.91 -7.57 -10.44
C VAL A 39 -3.84 -7.42 -9.37
N ALA A 40 -3.03 -8.45 -9.14
CA ALA A 40 -1.92 -8.39 -8.19
C ALA A 40 -0.86 -7.35 -8.60
N ARG A 41 -0.55 -7.22 -9.91
CA ARG A 41 0.37 -6.19 -10.40
C ARG A 41 -0.20 -4.78 -10.17
N LEU A 42 -1.48 -4.58 -10.51
CA LEU A 42 -2.15 -3.30 -10.32
C LEU A 42 -2.17 -2.89 -8.86
N ASN A 43 -2.58 -3.79 -7.97
CA ASN A 43 -2.64 -3.49 -6.54
C ASN A 43 -1.25 -3.20 -5.95
N ARG A 44 -0.20 -3.89 -6.42
CA ARG A 44 1.18 -3.55 -6.05
C ARG A 44 1.56 -2.15 -6.50
N ALA A 45 1.23 -1.77 -7.73
CA ALA A 45 1.52 -0.44 -8.26
C ALA A 45 0.82 0.66 -7.44
N VAL A 46 -0.43 0.43 -7.04
CA VAL A 46 -1.15 1.31 -6.10
C VAL A 46 -0.41 1.40 -4.76
N ALA A 47 -0.02 0.27 -4.18
CA ALA A 47 0.71 0.24 -2.90
C ALA A 47 2.04 1.02 -2.96
N VAL A 48 2.76 0.97 -4.10
CA VAL A 48 3.98 1.75 -4.34
C VAL A 48 3.71 3.26 -4.40
N ALA A 49 2.56 3.68 -4.92
CA ALA A 49 2.21 5.10 -5.08
C ALA A 49 1.69 5.76 -3.79
N GLU A 50 1.12 4.99 -2.86
CA GLU A 50 0.47 5.54 -1.66
C GLU A 50 1.37 6.40 -0.75
N PRO A 51 2.63 6.00 -0.43
CA PRO A 51 3.52 6.86 0.36
C PRO A 51 3.74 8.25 -0.25
N GLN A 52 3.86 8.30 -1.59
CA GLN A 52 4.06 9.55 -2.32
C GLN A 52 2.80 10.42 -2.27
N LEU A 53 1.62 9.80 -2.40
CA LEU A 53 0.34 10.49 -2.32
C LEU A 53 0.04 11.00 -0.90
N ALA A 54 0.37 10.24 0.13
CA ALA A 54 0.27 10.68 1.53
C ALA A 54 1.14 11.91 1.79
N HIS A 55 2.38 11.92 1.27
CA HIS A 55 3.26 13.06 1.34
C HIS A 55 2.71 14.28 0.58
N LEU A 56 2.20 14.08 -0.64
CA LEU A 56 1.60 15.15 -1.44
C LEU A 56 0.38 15.77 -0.74
N ARG A 57 -0.53 14.94 -0.21
CA ARG A 57 -1.71 15.39 0.55
C ARG A 57 -1.31 16.25 1.75
N ARG A 58 -0.25 15.86 2.47
CA ARG A 58 0.29 16.65 3.59
C ARG A 58 0.81 18.00 3.12
N ARG A 59 1.61 18.03 2.05
CA ARG A 59 2.12 19.29 1.48
C ARG A 59 1.02 20.23 1.00
N LEU A 60 -0.02 19.69 0.36
CA LEU A 60 -1.16 20.48 -0.09
C LEU A 60 -1.92 21.12 1.10
N ALA A 61 -1.99 20.42 2.23
CA ALA A 61 -2.62 20.95 3.45
C ALA A 61 -1.78 22.05 4.13
N GLU A 62 -0.49 22.13 3.83
CA GLU A 62 0.44 23.13 4.37
C GLU A 62 0.56 24.40 3.49
N LEU A 63 -0.06 24.41 2.30
CA LEU A 63 -0.05 25.59 1.43
C LEU A 63 -0.89 26.72 2.03
N PRO A 64 -0.40 27.97 2.06
CA PRO A 64 -1.23 29.12 2.42
C PRO A 64 -2.31 29.33 1.35
N GLY A 65 -3.53 29.63 1.82
CA GLY A 65 -4.70 29.89 0.98
C GLY A 65 -4.69 31.23 0.26
#